data_AF-A0ABD4T929-F1
#
_entry.id   AF-A0ABD4T929-F1
#
_cell.length_a   1.000
_cell.length_b   1.000
_cell.length_c   1.000
_cell.angle_alpha   90.00
_cell.angle_beta   90.00
_cell.angle_gamma   90.00
#
_symmetry.space_group_name_H-M   'P 1'
#
loop_
_entity.id
_entity.type
_entity.pdbx_description
1 polymer ?
#
loop_
_entity_poly.entity_id
_entity_poly.type
_entity_poly.pdbx_seq_one_letter_code
_entity_poly.pdbx_strand_id
1 'polypeptide(L)'
;MTSVLQQRESRNAWERFCSWITSTSNRLYIGWFGVLMIPTLLTATACFIIAFIGAPPVDIDGIREPVAGSLMYGNNIVSGAV
;
A
#
# COMPACT_ATOMS: atom_id res chain seq x y z
N MET A 1 -18.31 41.19 -19.16
CA MET A 1 -17.28 40.17 -19.47
C MET A 1 -16.34 39.99 -18.27
N THR A 2 -16.88 39.60 -17.11
CA THR A 2 -16.11 39.46 -15.84
C THR A 2 -16.60 38.31 -14.96
N SER A 3 -17.72 37.63 -15.30
CA SER A 3 -18.28 36.53 -14.51
C SER A 3 -17.55 35.19 -14.68
N VAL A 4 -16.76 35.01 -15.75
CA VAL A 4 -16.05 33.75 -16.03
C VAL A 4 -14.76 33.61 -15.20
N LEU A 5 -14.17 34.72 -14.76
CA LEU A 5 -12.95 34.70 -13.93
C LEU A 5 -13.26 34.44 -12.44
N GLN A 6 -14.38 34.96 -11.92
CA GLN A 6 -14.76 34.79 -10.52
C GLN A 6 -15.32 33.38 -10.21
N GLN A 7 -15.86 32.68 -11.22
CA GLN A 7 -16.36 31.31 -11.06
C GLN A 7 -15.22 30.27 -10.95
N ARG A 8 -13.97 30.65 -11.28
CA ARG A 8 -12.79 29.78 -11.07
C ARG A 8 -12.32 29.72 -9.61
N GLU A 9 -12.72 30.65 -8.75
CA GLU A 9 -12.26 30.68 -7.34
C GLU A 9 -13.07 29.79 -6.38
N SER A 10 -14.23 29.27 -6.79
CA SER A 10 -15.15 28.53 -5.90
C SER A 10 -15.34 27.06 -6.27
N ARG A 11 -14.28 26.38 -6.75
CA ARG A 11 -14.32 24.91 -6.81
C ARG A 11 -14.48 24.35 -5.40
N ASN A 12 -15.56 23.59 -5.18
CA ASN A 12 -15.82 22.90 -3.92
C ASN A 12 -14.60 22.03 -3.53
N ALA A 13 -14.34 21.85 -2.23
CA ALA A 13 -13.25 21.03 -1.72
C ALA A 13 -13.21 19.64 -2.37
N TRP A 14 -14.38 19.05 -2.63
CA TRP A 14 -14.50 17.78 -3.34
C TRP A 14 -13.98 17.84 -4.79
N GLU A 15 -14.30 18.91 -5.53
CA GLU A 15 -13.83 19.08 -6.91
C GLU A 15 -12.31 19.30 -6.96
N ARG A 16 -11.77 20.04 -5.99
CA ARG A 16 -10.32 20.19 -5.81
C ARG A 16 -9.65 18.84 -5.52
N PHE A 17 -10.24 18.02 -4.66
CA PHE A 17 -9.75 16.68 -4.35
C PHE A 17 -9.78 15.77 -5.58
N CYS A 18 -10.91 15.70 -6.29
CA CYS A 18 -11.04 14.91 -7.52
C CYS A 18 -10.01 15.35 -8.57
N SER A 19 -9.86 16.66 -8.80
CA SER A 19 -8.88 17.21 -9.74
C SER A 19 -7.44 16.90 -9.34
N TRP A 20 -7.15 16.77 -8.04
CA TRP A 20 -5.81 16.43 -7.56
C TRP A 20 -5.51 14.93 -7.69
N ILE A 21 -6.47 14.07 -7.34
CA ILE A 21 -6.34 12.60 -7.47
C ILE A 21 -6.08 12.20 -8.93
N THR A 22 -6.77 12.84 -9.88
CA THR A 22 -6.62 12.55 -11.32
C THR A 22 -5.61 13.45 -12.04
N SER A 23 -4.83 14.26 -11.31
CA SER A 23 -3.82 15.14 -11.90
C SER A 23 -2.68 14.35 -12.54
N THR A 24 -2.36 14.66 -13.80
CA THR A 24 -1.20 14.13 -14.53
C THR A 24 0.10 14.84 -14.17
N SER A 25 0.05 15.94 -13.40
CA SER A 25 1.22 16.68 -12.94
C SER A 25 1.82 16.12 -11.65
N ASN A 26 1.17 15.13 -11.01
CA ASN A 26 1.75 14.45 -9.87
C ASN A 26 2.97 13.63 -10.30
N ARG A 27 4.05 13.64 -9.51
CA ARG A 27 5.29 12.87 -9.81
C ARG A 27 5.03 11.37 -9.97
N LEU A 28 4.10 10.85 -9.17
CA LEU A 28 3.53 9.52 -9.29
C LEU A 28 2.02 9.71 -9.42
N TYR A 29 1.43 9.18 -10.48
CA TYR A 29 0.00 9.27 -10.71
C TYR A 29 -0.76 8.44 -9.65
N ILE A 30 -1.86 9.00 -9.14
CA ILE A 30 -2.70 8.36 -8.12
C ILE A 30 -3.90 7.69 -8.80
N GLY A 31 -4.84 8.50 -9.32
CA GLY A 31 -6.11 8.02 -9.84
C GLY A 31 -6.98 7.34 -8.77
N TRP A 32 -8.21 6.97 -9.14
CA TRP A 32 -9.12 6.32 -8.18
C TRP A 32 -8.66 4.92 -7.76
N PHE A 33 -7.96 4.19 -8.64
CA PHE A 33 -7.31 2.93 -8.26
C PHE A 33 -6.19 3.14 -7.24
N GLY A 34 -5.42 4.23 -7.35
CA GLY A 34 -4.34 4.55 -6.40
C GLY A 34 -4.83 4.73 -4.97
N VAL A 35 -6.07 5.20 -4.78
CA VAL A 35 -6.68 5.35 -3.45
C VAL A 35 -6.81 4.01 -2.72
N LEU A 36 -7.05 2.91 -3.43
CA LEU A 36 -7.07 1.56 -2.86
C LEU A 36 -5.69 0.91 -2.89
N MET A 37 -4.95 1.09 -3.99
CA MET A 37 -3.66 0.46 -4.21
C MET A 37 -2.61 0.92 -3.19
N ILE A 38 -2.52 2.22 -2.90
CA ILE A 38 -1.46 2.75 -2.01
C ILE A 38 -1.60 2.18 -0.58
N PRO A 39 -2.76 2.26 0.09
CA PRO A 39 -2.89 1.68 1.43
C PRO A 39 -2.68 0.17 1.44
N THR A 40 -3.25 -0.56 0.48
CA THR A 40 -3.17 -2.03 0.46
C THR A 40 -1.76 -2.53 0.20
N LEU A 41 -1.03 -1.94 -0.75
CA LEU A 41 0.37 -2.29 -0.98
C LEU A 41 1.26 -1.92 0.21
N LEU A 42 1.08 -0.74 0.82
CA LEU A 42 1.87 -0.35 1.98
C LEU A 42 1.65 -1.31 3.17
N THR A 43 0.41 -1.67 3.45
CA THR A 43 0.11 -2.64 4.52
C THR A 43 0.68 -4.03 4.20
N ALA A 44 0.51 -4.51 2.97
CA ALA A 44 1.05 -5.81 2.55
C ALA A 44 2.59 -5.86 2.63
N THR A 45 3.26 -4.80 2.14
CA THR A 45 4.73 -4.69 2.19
C THR A 45 5.23 -4.61 3.63
N ALA A 46 4.58 -3.81 4.50
CA ALA A 46 4.98 -3.73 5.91
C ALA A 46 4.83 -5.07 6.63
N CYS A 47 3.69 -5.76 6.42
CA CYS A 47 3.45 -7.08 7.00
C CYS A 47 4.48 -8.10 6.51
N PHE A 48 4.72 -8.14 5.19
CA PHE A 48 5.69 -9.06 4.58
C PHE A 48 7.11 -8.86 5.15
N ILE A 49 7.58 -7.61 5.25
CA ILE A 49 8.93 -7.32 5.78
C ILE A 49 9.05 -7.79 7.23
N ILE A 50 8.07 -7.48 8.09
CA ILE A 50 8.10 -7.86 9.50
C ILE A 50 8.05 -9.39 9.64
N ALA A 51 7.16 -10.06 8.89
CA ALA A 51 6.99 -11.50 8.95
C ALA A 51 8.23 -12.24 8.44
N PHE A 52 8.78 -11.83 7.30
CA PHE A 52 9.96 -12.46 6.71
C PHE A 52 11.18 -12.36 7.63
N ILE A 53 11.30 -11.29 8.40
CA ILE A 53 12.40 -11.11 9.35
C ILE A 53 12.16 -11.90 10.64
N GLY A 54 10.95 -11.81 11.23
CA GLY A 54 10.74 -12.17 12.64
C GLY A 54 9.47 -12.96 12.96
N ALA A 55 8.76 -13.51 11.99
CA ALA A 55 7.59 -14.36 12.28
C ALA A 55 8.01 -15.65 13.03
N PRO A 56 7.22 -16.10 14.02
CA PRO A 56 7.40 -17.43 14.61
C PRO A 56 7.03 -18.53 13.60
N PRO A 57 7.44 -19.79 13.86
CA PRO A 57 7.06 -20.94 13.03
C PRO A 57 5.54 -21.10 12.87
N VAL A 58 5.10 -21.50 11.68
CA VAL A 58 3.68 -21.62 11.30
C VAL A 58 3.34 -23.07 11.00
N ASP A 59 2.22 -23.56 11.54
CA ASP A 59 1.66 -24.88 11.24
C ASP A 59 0.84 -24.82 9.94
N ILE A 60 1.51 -25.02 8.80
CA ILE A 60 0.92 -24.87 7.47
C ILE A 60 -0.08 -25.99 7.14
N ASP A 61 0.20 -27.21 7.57
CA ASP A 61 -0.61 -28.39 7.27
C ASP A 61 -1.61 -28.74 8.39
N GLY A 62 -1.56 -28.03 9.53
CA GLY A 62 -2.48 -28.23 10.65
C GLY A 62 -2.23 -29.50 11.46
N ILE A 63 -1.04 -30.10 11.32
CA ILE A 63 -0.65 -31.38 11.95
C ILE A 63 0.16 -31.19 13.24
N ARG A 64 0.27 -29.95 13.73
CA ARG A 64 1.07 -29.57 14.91
C ARG A 64 2.58 -29.74 14.68
N GLU A 65 3.06 -29.58 13.45
CA GLU A 65 4.49 -29.53 13.09
C GLU A 65 4.82 -28.16 12.46
N PRO A 66 5.17 -27.14 13.28
CA PRO A 66 5.40 -25.80 12.77
C PRO A 66 6.67 -25.70 11.92
N VAL A 67 6.58 -25.00 10.79
CA VAL A 67 7.70 -24.73 9.88
C VAL A 67 8.24 -23.32 10.14
N ALA A 68 9.56 -23.21 10.37
CA ALA A 68 10.23 -21.93 10.51
C ALA A 68 10.48 -21.30 9.14
N GLY A 69 9.89 -20.13 8.87
CA GLY A 69 10.08 -19.39 7.61
C GLY A 69 10.94 -18.12 7.71
N SER A 70 11.11 -17.54 8.91
CA SER A 70 11.75 -16.24 9.06
C SER A 70 13.26 -16.30 9.26
N LEU A 71 13.93 -15.17 9.00
CA LEU A 71 15.40 -15.04 9.15
C LEU A 71 15.86 -15.23 10.59
N MET A 72 15.15 -14.66 11.57
CA MET A 72 15.49 -14.80 12.99
C MET A 72 15.35 -16.25 13.50
N TYR A 73 14.61 -17.10 12.78
CA TYR A 73 14.45 -18.53 13.08
C TYR A 73 15.33 -19.44 12.22
N GLY A 74 16.44 -18.92 11.70
CA GLY A 74 17.52 -19.72 11.09
C GLY A 74 17.45 -19.87 9.57
N ASN A 75 16.59 -19.11 8.88
CA ASN A 75 16.55 -19.08 7.41
C ASN A 75 17.50 -18.04 6.81
N ASN A 76 17.87 -18.26 5.55
CA ASN A 76 18.57 -17.28 4.71
C ASN A 76 17.64 -16.76 3.61
N ILE A 77 18.13 -15.93 2.68
CA ILE A 77 17.30 -15.33 1.62
C ILE A 77 16.70 -16.37 0.67
N VAL A 78 17.35 -17.53 0.49
CA VAL A 78 16.86 -18.61 -0.38
C VAL A 78 15.81 -19.46 0.33
N SER A 79 15.99 -19.75 1.62
CA SER A 79 15.10 -20.61 2.39
C SER A 79 13.96 -19.88 3.11
N GLY A 80 14.06 -18.56 3.27
CA GLY A 80 13.06 -17.76 3.97
C GLY A 80 11.73 -17.70 3.23
N ALA A 81 10.63 -17.77 3.97
CA ALA A 81 9.27 -17.73 3.45
C ALA A 81 8.30 -17.13 4.49
N VAL A 82 7.17 -16.59 4.00
CA VAL A 82 6.01 -16.14 4.79
C VAL A 82 4.79 -16.90 4.29
#